data_AF-A0A7L4RMT6-F1
#
_entry.id   AF-A0A7L4RMT6-F1
#
_cell.length_a   1.000
_cell.length_b   1.000
_cell.length_c   1.000
_cell.angle_alpha   90.00
_cell.angle_beta   90.00
_cell.angle_gamma   90.00
#
_symmetry.space_group_name_H-M   'P 1'
#
loop_
_entity.id
_entity.type
_entity.pdbx_description
1 polymer ?
#
loop_
_entity_poly.entity_id
_entity_poly.type
_entity_poly.pdbx_seq_one_letter_code
_entity_poly.pdbx_strand_id
1 'polypeptide(L)'
;MLGVALLAVLAVVALFVILTYNHLVTLRNRVRNAWAQIDVQLKRRYDLIPNLIETVKGYTKHERETLTDITKYRAQLVTGGVEEKAKANNMLSQALKSLFAVAENYPQLKANENFKMLQEELAGTENKIAYIRTAYNDSVLEINTACDTFPSNVIAGMLGFKHEAYFETAAAEKEPVKVKF
;
A
#
# COMPACT_ATOMS: atom_id res chain seq x y z
N MET A 1 9.30 -52.13 19.64
CA MET A 1 9.72 -50.86 20.29
C MET A 1 10.26 -49.86 19.27
N LEU A 2 11.32 -50.16 18.52
CA LEU A 2 11.90 -49.21 17.53
C LEU A 2 10.91 -48.73 16.44
N GLY A 3 10.11 -49.64 15.85
CA GLY A 3 9.14 -49.26 14.82
C GLY A 3 8.00 -48.37 15.32
N VAL A 4 7.57 -48.58 16.56
CA VAL A 4 6.55 -47.72 17.22
C VAL A 4 7.13 -46.34 17.52
N ALA A 5 8.39 -46.27 17.97
CA ALA A 5 9.09 -45.01 18.19
C ALA A 5 9.28 -44.22 16.87
N LEU A 6 9.64 -44.90 15.77
CA LEU A 6 9.78 -44.26 14.46
C LEU A 6 8.44 -43.70 13.95
N LEU A 7 7.35 -44.47 14.07
CA LEU A 7 6.01 -44.02 13.70
C LEU A 7 5.55 -42.81 14.54
N ALA A 8 5.83 -42.81 15.84
CA ALA A 8 5.51 -41.69 16.71
C ALA A 8 6.28 -40.42 16.30
N VAL A 9 7.57 -40.52 15.99
CA VAL A 9 8.37 -39.38 15.50
C VAL A 9 7.83 -38.86 14.18
N LEU A 10 7.52 -39.74 13.22
CA LEU A 10 6.93 -39.34 11.94
C LEU A 10 5.58 -38.65 12.11
N ALA A 11 4.74 -39.12 13.03
CA ALA A 11 3.45 -38.49 13.32
C ALA A 11 3.63 -37.08 13.90
N VAL A 12 4.60 -36.87 14.80
CA VAL A 12 4.92 -35.55 15.36
C VAL A 12 5.43 -34.59 14.28
N VAL A 13 6.34 -35.07 13.41
CA VAL A 13 6.85 -34.26 12.29
C VAL A 13 5.74 -33.89 11.31
N ALA A 14 4.88 -34.85 10.95
CA ALA A 14 3.74 -34.60 10.06
C ALA A 14 2.77 -33.57 10.66
N LEU A 15 2.44 -33.71 11.94
CA LEU A 15 1.58 -32.75 12.65
C LEU A 15 2.20 -31.36 12.66
N PHE A 16 3.49 -31.25 12.96
CA PHE A 16 4.23 -30.00 12.94
C PHE A 16 4.18 -29.31 11.56
N VAL A 17 4.38 -30.08 10.48
CA VAL A 17 4.30 -29.57 9.11
C VAL A 17 2.91 -29.03 8.79
N ILE A 18 1.86 -29.77 9.13
CA ILE A 18 0.46 -29.38 8.88
C ILE A 18 0.12 -28.09 9.62
N LEU A 19 0.47 -27.99 10.90
CA LEU A 19 0.18 -26.81 11.72
C LEU A 19 0.90 -25.57 11.20
N THR A 20 2.20 -25.70 10.88
CA THR A 20 3.00 -24.58 10.39
C THR A 20 2.53 -24.12 9.00
N TYR A 21 2.22 -25.06 8.10
CA TYR A 21 1.68 -24.72 6.79
C TYR A 21 0.36 -23.95 6.91
N ASN A 22 -0.58 -24.43 7.72
CA ASN A 22 -1.87 -23.75 7.92
C ASN A 22 -1.69 -22.35 8.53
N HIS A 23 -0.71 -22.19 9.44
CA HIS A 23 -0.36 -20.88 9.99
C HIS A 23 0.16 -19.93 8.91
N LEU A 24 1.13 -20.36 8.09
CA LEU A 24 1.68 -19.55 6.99
C LEU A 24 0.61 -19.19 5.94
N VAL A 25 -0.29 -20.12 5.60
CA VAL A 25 -1.44 -19.85 4.73
C VAL A 25 -2.37 -18.78 5.33
N THR A 26 -2.61 -18.85 6.65
CA THR A 26 -3.43 -17.85 7.35
C THR A 26 -2.80 -16.47 7.27
N LEU A 27 -1.49 -16.35 7.51
CA LEU A 27 -0.76 -15.07 7.41
C LEU A 27 -0.82 -14.51 5.98
N ARG A 28 -0.61 -15.35 4.95
CA ARG A 28 -0.72 -14.95 3.55
C ARG A 28 -2.11 -14.41 3.22
N ASN A 29 -3.16 -15.05 3.72
CA ASN A 29 -4.53 -14.58 3.50
C ASN A 29 -4.82 -13.25 4.21
N ARG A 30 -4.21 -13.00 5.38
CA ARG A 30 -4.30 -11.68 6.05
C ARG A 30 -3.66 -10.58 5.22
N VAL A 31 -2.46 -10.81 4.69
CA VAL A 31 -1.78 -9.86 3.77
C VAL A 31 -2.66 -9.57 2.56
N ARG A 32 -3.19 -10.61 1.90
CA ARG A 32 -4.08 -10.45 0.73
C ARG A 32 -5.35 -9.67 1.05
N ASN A 33 -5.96 -9.94 2.20
CA ASN A 33 -7.15 -9.22 2.63
C ASN A 33 -6.86 -7.74 2.89
N ALA A 34 -5.78 -7.43 3.63
CA ALA A 34 -5.37 -6.05 3.87
C ALA A 34 -4.99 -5.32 2.56
N TRP A 35 -4.33 -6.01 1.63
CA TRP A 35 -4.04 -5.47 0.30
C TRP A 35 -5.31 -5.14 -0.49
N ALA A 36 -6.31 -6.03 -0.48
CA ALA A 36 -7.58 -5.78 -1.16
C ALA A 36 -8.27 -4.52 -0.63
N GLN A 37 -8.16 -4.23 0.67
CA GLN A 37 -8.70 -3.00 1.25
C GLN A 37 -7.96 -1.75 0.74
N ILE A 38 -6.63 -1.80 0.60
CA ILE A 38 -5.83 -0.72 -0.01
C ILE A 38 -6.26 -0.53 -1.47
N ASP A 39 -6.33 -1.61 -2.25
CA ASP A 39 -6.64 -1.57 -3.69
C ASP A 39 -8.00 -0.91 -3.97
N VAL A 40 -9.01 -1.18 -3.15
CA VAL A 40 -10.32 -0.51 -3.23
C VAL A 40 -10.19 1.01 -3.04
N GLN A 41 -9.37 1.47 -2.09
CA GLN A 41 -9.17 2.92 -1.87
C GLN A 41 -8.34 3.55 -3.00
N LEU A 42 -7.31 2.86 -3.51
CA LEU A 42 -6.56 3.32 -4.68
C LEU A 42 -7.46 3.48 -5.90
N LYS A 43 -8.38 2.53 -6.11
CA LYS A 43 -9.39 2.61 -7.18
C LYS A 43 -10.36 3.77 -6.98
N ARG A 44 -10.90 3.97 -5.76
CA ARG A 44 -11.73 5.15 -5.46
C ARG A 44 -10.99 6.44 -5.81
N ARG A 45 -9.73 6.55 -5.42
CA ARG A 45 -8.89 7.71 -5.74
C ARG A 45 -8.70 7.89 -7.24
N TYR A 46 -8.43 6.80 -7.96
CA TYR A 46 -8.32 6.79 -9.42
C TYR A 46 -9.60 7.32 -10.10
N ASP A 47 -10.77 6.93 -9.58
CA ASP A 47 -12.08 7.29 -10.13
C ASP A 47 -12.47 8.75 -9.86
N LEU A 48 -12.01 9.35 -8.74
CA LEU A 48 -12.33 10.74 -8.38
C LEU A 48 -11.50 11.80 -9.11
N ILE A 49 -10.27 11.47 -9.51
CA ILE A 49 -9.31 12.43 -10.10
C ILE A 49 -9.81 13.10 -11.40
N PRO A 50 -10.45 12.41 -12.35
CA PRO A 50 -10.94 13.06 -13.58
C PRO A 50 -11.88 14.23 -13.28
N ASN A 51 -12.84 14.05 -12.38
CA ASN A 51 -13.78 15.10 -11.97
C ASN A 51 -13.06 16.29 -11.31
N LEU A 52 -12.01 16.02 -10.53
CA LEU A 52 -11.17 17.08 -9.96
C LEU A 52 -10.46 17.87 -11.06
N ILE A 53 -9.83 17.18 -12.01
CA ILE A 53 -9.10 17.79 -13.12
C ILE A 53 -10.04 18.66 -13.97
N GLU A 54 -11.23 18.15 -14.31
CA GLU A 54 -12.24 18.91 -15.07
C GLU A 54 -12.69 20.15 -14.33
N THR A 55 -12.97 20.03 -13.02
CA THR A 55 -13.34 21.16 -12.18
C THR A 55 -12.25 22.22 -12.18
N VAL A 56 -10.99 21.87 -11.94
CA VAL A 56 -9.86 22.81 -11.93
C VAL A 56 -9.65 23.48 -13.30
N LYS A 57 -9.73 22.71 -14.40
CA LYS A 57 -9.60 23.24 -15.76
C LYS A 57 -10.64 24.30 -16.12
N GLY A 58 -11.82 24.24 -15.49
CA GLY A 58 -12.86 25.27 -15.65
C GLY A 58 -12.46 26.64 -15.12
N TYR A 59 -11.52 26.70 -14.16
CA TYR A 59 -11.12 27.94 -13.47
C TYR A 59 -9.68 28.37 -13.74
N THR A 60 -8.79 27.48 -14.20
CA THR A 60 -7.41 27.83 -14.54
C THR A 60 -6.89 27.12 -15.78
N LYS A 61 -6.15 27.86 -16.60
CA LYS A 61 -5.42 27.35 -17.77
C LYS A 61 -3.91 27.26 -17.56
N HIS A 62 -3.41 27.78 -16.43
CA HIS A 62 -1.96 27.94 -16.17
C HIS A 62 -1.33 26.75 -15.44
N GLU A 63 -2.13 25.86 -14.84
CA GLU A 63 -1.66 24.72 -14.02
C GLU A 63 -1.45 23.41 -14.82
N ARG A 64 -0.98 23.50 -16.07
CA ARG A 64 -0.86 22.33 -16.95
C ARG A 64 0.11 21.28 -16.44
N GLU A 65 1.24 21.69 -15.86
CA GLU A 65 2.25 20.79 -15.34
C GLU A 65 1.70 19.95 -14.18
N THR A 66 1.13 20.61 -13.16
CA THR A 66 0.49 19.95 -12.01
C THR A 66 -0.60 18.96 -12.44
N LEU A 67 -1.46 19.34 -13.39
CA LEU A 67 -2.52 18.46 -13.88
C LEU A 67 -1.98 17.28 -14.70
N THR A 68 -0.86 17.47 -15.40
CA THR A 68 -0.18 16.40 -16.15
C THR A 68 0.40 15.37 -15.20
N ASP A 69 1.07 15.83 -14.14
CA ASP A 69 1.62 14.97 -13.09
C ASP A 69 0.52 14.17 -12.38
N ILE A 70 -0.58 14.81 -11.99
CA ILE A 70 -1.74 14.12 -11.39
C ILE A 70 -2.28 13.05 -12.33
N THR A 71 -2.40 13.35 -13.63
CA THR A 71 -2.87 12.39 -14.63
C THR A 71 -1.92 11.19 -14.78
N LYS A 72 -0.61 11.46 -14.78
CA LYS A 72 0.44 10.44 -14.84
C LYS A 72 0.40 9.52 -13.62
N TYR A 73 0.41 10.09 -12.40
CA TYR A 73 0.40 9.30 -11.17
C TYR A 73 -0.91 8.55 -10.98
N ARG A 74 -2.05 9.13 -11.42
CA ARG A 74 -3.33 8.42 -11.48
C ARG A 74 -3.20 7.12 -12.29
N ALA A 75 -2.68 7.18 -13.51
CA ALA A 75 -2.56 5.99 -14.36
C ALA A 75 -1.74 4.88 -13.68
N GLN A 76 -0.77 5.26 -12.86
CA GLN A 76 0.10 4.33 -12.15
C GLN A 76 -0.55 3.68 -10.90
N LEU A 77 -1.68 4.20 -10.40
CA LEU A 77 -2.39 3.58 -9.25
C LEU A 77 -2.96 2.20 -9.56
N VAL A 78 -3.18 1.88 -10.84
CA VAL A 78 -3.83 0.65 -11.28
C VAL A 78 -2.88 -0.29 -12.01
N THR A 79 -1.62 0.09 -12.17
CA THR A 79 -0.60 -0.69 -12.88
C THR A 79 0.54 -1.08 -11.94
N GLY A 80 1.12 -2.26 -12.14
CA GLY A 80 2.27 -2.73 -11.35
C GLY A 80 1.90 -3.43 -10.04
N GLY A 81 2.92 -3.74 -9.25
CA GLY A 81 2.82 -4.39 -7.96
C GLY A 81 2.58 -3.40 -6.81
N VAL A 82 2.77 -3.90 -5.58
CA VAL A 82 2.54 -3.16 -4.34
C VAL A 82 3.42 -1.91 -4.26
N GLU A 83 4.71 -2.05 -4.57
CA GLU A 83 5.70 -0.98 -4.47
C GLU A 83 5.45 0.13 -5.50
N GLU A 84 5.13 -0.24 -6.75
CA GLU A 84 4.84 0.73 -7.80
C GLU A 84 3.57 1.53 -7.49
N LYS A 85 2.53 0.85 -7.00
CA LYS A 85 1.29 1.49 -6.54
C LYS A 85 1.52 2.37 -5.32
N ALA A 86 2.37 1.95 -4.39
CA ALA A 86 2.75 2.76 -3.22
C ALA A 86 3.43 4.06 -3.64
N LYS A 87 4.43 3.95 -4.52
CA LYS A 87 5.13 5.11 -5.10
C LYS A 87 4.18 6.04 -5.83
N ALA A 88 3.31 5.50 -6.69
CA ALA A 88 2.30 6.28 -7.42
C ALA A 88 1.35 7.02 -6.46
N ASN A 89 0.87 6.35 -5.41
CA ASN A 89 0.01 6.98 -4.40
C ASN A 89 0.73 8.13 -3.68
N ASN A 90 2.00 7.94 -3.32
CA ASN A 90 2.79 8.97 -2.62
C ASN A 90 3.00 10.20 -3.51
N MET A 91 3.41 10.00 -4.77
CA MET A 91 3.59 11.09 -5.73
C MET A 91 2.28 11.82 -6.01
N LEU A 92 1.18 11.09 -6.13
CA LEU A 92 -0.15 11.66 -6.29
C LEU A 92 -0.57 12.46 -5.05
N SER A 93 -0.32 11.97 -3.83
CA SER A 93 -0.57 12.71 -2.59
C SER A 93 0.18 14.03 -2.54
N GLN A 94 1.44 14.04 -2.97
CA GLN A 94 2.22 15.27 -3.06
C GLN A 94 1.65 16.23 -4.11
N ALA A 95 1.33 15.73 -5.31
CA ALA A 95 0.77 16.55 -6.39
C ALA A 95 -0.60 17.15 -6.02
N LEU A 96 -1.47 16.39 -5.34
CA LEU A 96 -2.76 16.90 -4.85
C LEU A 96 -2.58 17.97 -3.77
N LYS A 97 -1.62 17.82 -2.85
CA LYS A 97 -1.31 18.87 -1.87
C LYS A 97 -0.88 20.17 -2.56
N SER A 98 0.00 20.07 -3.56
CA SER A 98 0.41 21.25 -4.35
C SER A 98 -0.77 21.87 -5.09
N LEU A 99 -1.63 21.06 -5.73
CA LEU A 99 -2.83 21.54 -6.42
C LEU A 99 -3.77 22.29 -5.46
N PHE A 100 -4.01 21.76 -4.26
CA PHE A 100 -4.86 22.40 -3.27
C PHE A 100 -4.27 23.70 -2.75
N ALA A 101 -2.96 23.77 -2.54
CA ALA A 101 -2.29 25.01 -2.18
C ALA A 101 -2.40 26.08 -3.29
N VAL A 102 -2.28 25.67 -4.55
CA VAL A 102 -2.44 26.57 -5.70
C VAL A 102 -3.89 27.06 -5.83
N ALA A 103 -4.88 26.21 -5.55
CA ALA A 103 -6.30 26.57 -5.61
C ALA A 103 -6.68 27.72 -4.64
N GLU A 104 -5.90 27.94 -3.57
CA GLU A 104 -6.07 29.09 -2.67
C GLU A 104 -5.92 30.45 -3.38
N ASN A 105 -5.14 30.50 -4.47
CA ASN A 105 -4.96 31.70 -5.29
C ASN A 105 -6.15 31.97 -6.24
N TYR A 106 -7.13 31.07 -6.30
CA TYR A 106 -8.29 31.16 -7.20
C TYR A 106 -9.60 31.19 -6.38
N PRO A 107 -10.07 32.37 -5.91
CA PRO A 107 -11.22 32.47 -5.01
C PRO A 107 -12.50 31.79 -5.52
N GLN A 108 -12.75 31.83 -6.84
CA GLN A 108 -13.91 31.18 -7.45
C GLN A 108 -13.82 29.64 -7.40
N LEU A 109 -12.63 29.07 -7.62
CA LEU A 109 -12.39 27.63 -7.49
C LEU A 109 -12.49 27.20 -6.03
N LYS A 110 -11.88 27.97 -5.12
CA LYS A 110 -11.97 27.74 -3.68
C LYS A 110 -13.41 27.77 -3.17
N ALA A 111 -14.26 28.63 -3.74
CA ALA A 111 -15.67 28.71 -3.38
C ALA A 111 -16.54 27.63 -4.03
N ASN A 112 -16.04 26.91 -5.05
CA ASN A 112 -16.79 25.89 -5.76
C ASN A 112 -17.08 24.68 -4.85
N GLU A 113 -18.36 24.35 -4.68
CA GLU A 113 -18.80 23.26 -3.79
C GLU A 113 -18.32 21.88 -4.27
N ASN A 114 -18.34 21.61 -5.58
CA ASN A 114 -17.85 20.35 -6.14
C ASN A 114 -16.34 20.18 -5.89
N PHE A 115 -15.57 21.25 -6.01
CA PHE A 115 -14.13 21.23 -5.72
C PHE A 115 -13.86 20.90 -4.24
N LYS A 116 -14.56 21.56 -3.31
CA LYS A 116 -14.44 21.27 -1.88
C LYS A 116 -14.81 19.82 -1.54
N MET A 117 -15.91 19.32 -2.10
CA MET A 117 -16.33 17.94 -1.90
C MET A 117 -15.26 16.96 -2.40
N LEU A 118 -14.74 17.14 -3.61
CA LEU A 118 -13.68 16.29 -4.16
C LEU A 118 -12.39 16.37 -3.34
N GLN A 119 -12.02 17.56 -2.86
CA GLN A 119 -10.88 17.76 -1.98
C GLN A 119 -11.04 16.95 -0.68
N GLU A 120 -12.21 17.04 -0.04
CA GLU A 120 -12.54 16.29 1.18
C GLU A 120 -12.55 14.77 0.94
N GLU A 121 -13.17 14.30 -0.14
CA GLU A 121 -13.21 12.88 -0.48
C GLU A 121 -11.81 12.30 -0.75
N LEU A 122 -10.97 13.03 -1.48
CA LEU A 122 -9.60 12.61 -1.77
C LEU A 122 -8.74 12.61 -0.51
N ALA A 123 -8.86 13.64 0.34
CA ALA A 123 -8.17 13.69 1.63
C ALA A 123 -8.62 12.55 2.56
N GLY A 124 -9.93 12.30 2.64
CA GLY A 124 -10.49 11.18 3.38
C GLY A 124 -10.04 9.82 2.86
N THR A 125 -9.89 9.68 1.54
CA THR A 125 -9.38 8.45 0.91
C THR A 125 -7.90 8.24 1.26
N GLU A 126 -7.05 9.28 1.20
CA GLU A 126 -5.65 9.17 1.63
C GLU A 126 -5.52 8.82 3.11
N ASN A 127 -6.34 9.41 3.99
CA ASN A 127 -6.34 9.08 5.42
C ASN A 127 -6.69 7.60 5.66
N LYS A 128 -7.68 7.07 4.92
CA LYS A 128 -8.02 5.64 4.97
C LYS A 128 -6.89 4.76 4.44
N ILE A 129 -6.27 5.13 3.33
CA ILE A 129 -5.09 4.42 2.80
C ILE A 129 -3.98 4.39 3.85
N ALA A 130 -3.69 5.52 4.51
CA ALA A 130 -2.67 5.60 5.54
C ALA A 130 -2.97 4.70 6.74
N TYR A 131 -4.24 4.62 7.17
CA TYR A 131 -4.65 3.73 8.24
C TYR A 131 -4.53 2.24 7.85
N ILE A 132 -5.03 1.86 6.67
CA ILE A 132 -4.99 0.46 6.19
C ILE A 132 -3.54 0.03 5.92
N ARG A 133 -2.69 0.94 5.44
CA ARG A 133 -1.25 0.70 5.23
C ARG A 133 -0.58 0.12 6.46
N THR A 134 -0.85 0.66 7.65
CA THR A 134 -0.27 0.14 8.89
C THR A 134 -0.65 -1.32 9.09
N ALA A 135 -1.94 -1.65 9.02
CA ALA A 135 -2.42 -3.03 9.17
C ALA A 135 -1.89 -3.99 8.08
N TYR A 136 -1.72 -3.50 6.85
CA TYR A 136 -1.09 -4.26 5.77
C TYR A 136 0.37 -4.54 6.08
N ASN A 137 1.15 -3.52 6.44
CA ASN A 137 2.56 -3.65 6.75
C ASN A 137 2.79 -4.52 7.99
N ASP A 138 1.92 -4.47 8.99
CA ASP A 138 1.96 -5.37 10.14
C ASP A 138 1.74 -6.84 9.71
N SER A 139 0.77 -7.08 8.82
CA SER A 139 0.53 -8.42 8.27
C SER A 139 1.73 -8.93 7.43
N VAL A 140 2.36 -8.04 6.66
CA VAL A 140 3.58 -8.33 5.89
C VAL A 140 4.74 -8.66 6.83
N LEU A 141 4.89 -7.92 7.93
CA LEU A 141 5.89 -8.21 8.95
C LEU A 141 5.66 -9.58 9.59
N GLU A 142 4.42 -9.95 9.91
CA GLU A 142 4.10 -11.26 10.48
C GLU A 142 4.53 -12.41 9.55
N ILE A 143 4.14 -12.36 8.27
CA ILE A 143 4.50 -13.43 7.32
C ILE A 143 6.00 -13.47 7.04
N ASN A 144 6.65 -12.32 6.88
CA ASN A 144 8.08 -12.23 6.62
C ASN A 144 8.87 -12.80 7.81
N THR A 145 8.49 -12.43 9.04
CA THR A 145 9.10 -12.97 10.27
C THR A 145 8.90 -14.49 10.36
N ALA A 146 7.72 -15.00 10.02
CA ALA A 146 7.47 -16.44 10.01
C ALA A 146 8.29 -17.18 8.94
N CYS A 147 8.57 -16.54 7.79
CA CYS A 147 9.46 -17.07 6.77
C CYS A 147 10.94 -17.08 7.20
N ASP A 148 11.35 -16.17 8.08
CA ASP A 148 12.74 -16.04 8.53
C ASP A 148 13.05 -16.84 9.82
N THR A 149 12.04 -17.19 10.61
CA THR A 149 12.22 -17.77 11.94
C THR A 149 12.18 -19.30 11.93
N PHE A 150 13.12 -19.95 12.62
CA PHE A 150 13.10 -21.40 12.85
C PHE A 150 12.00 -21.76 13.89
N PRO A 151 11.22 -22.83 13.68
CA PRO A 151 11.33 -23.85 12.62
C PRO A 151 10.55 -23.57 11.32
N SER A 152 9.78 -22.49 11.26
CA SER A 152 8.89 -22.16 10.14
C SER A 152 9.60 -21.89 8.82
N ASN A 153 10.81 -21.33 8.86
CA ASN A 153 11.64 -21.03 7.68
C ASN A 153 11.92 -22.24 6.77
N VAL A 154 12.11 -23.43 7.35
CA VAL A 154 12.34 -24.68 6.60
C VAL A 154 11.10 -25.01 5.77
N ILE A 155 9.91 -24.95 6.38
CA ILE A 155 8.64 -25.23 5.71
C ILE A 155 8.32 -24.15 4.69
N ALA A 156 8.56 -22.88 5.03
CA ALA A 156 8.39 -21.75 4.13
C ALA A 156 9.22 -21.93 2.84
N GLY A 157 10.52 -22.25 2.98
CA GLY A 157 11.42 -22.49 1.86
C GLY A 157 11.02 -23.71 1.01
N MET A 158 10.67 -24.83 1.65
CA MET A 158 10.26 -26.05 0.93
C MET A 158 8.94 -25.89 0.16
N LEU A 159 7.98 -25.14 0.71
CA LEU A 159 6.63 -25.00 0.14
C LEU A 159 6.41 -23.67 -0.60
N GLY A 160 7.48 -22.90 -0.84
CA GLY A 160 7.46 -21.72 -1.69
C GLY A 160 6.75 -20.51 -1.09
N PHE A 161 6.76 -20.34 0.23
CA PHE A 161 6.38 -19.07 0.86
C PHE A 161 7.52 -18.07 0.64
N LYS A 162 7.18 -16.91 0.08
CA LYS A 162 8.10 -15.82 -0.22
C LYS A 162 7.77 -14.63 0.66
N HIS A 163 8.75 -13.75 0.85
CA HIS A 163 8.52 -12.44 1.44
C HIS A 163 7.52 -11.64 0.61
N GLU A 164 6.65 -10.93 1.32
CA GLU A 164 5.71 -9.97 0.75
C GLU A 164 6.31 -8.56 0.84
N ALA A 165 6.04 -7.71 -0.15
CA ALA A 165 6.55 -6.35 -0.19
C ALA A 165 5.73 -5.42 0.73
N TYR A 166 6.38 -4.44 1.35
CA TYR A 166 5.69 -3.43 2.16
C TYR A 166 5.04 -2.38 1.26
N PHE A 167 3.93 -1.80 1.73
CA PHE A 167 3.33 -0.62 1.11
C PHE A 167 3.95 0.62 1.75
N GLU A 168 5.12 1.01 1.28
CA GLU A 168 5.90 2.09 1.89
C GLU A 168 5.35 3.47 1.53
N THR A 169 5.37 4.39 2.51
CA THR A 169 5.37 5.81 2.17
C THR A 169 6.74 6.19 1.64
N ALA A 170 6.81 7.23 0.82
CA ALA A 170 8.04 7.99 0.64
C ALA A 170 8.37 8.63 2.00
N ALA A 171 8.90 7.83 2.93
CA ALA A 171 9.81 8.37 3.91
C ALA A 171 10.90 9.00 3.06
N ALA A 172 11.18 10.29 3.33
CA ALA A 172 12.36 10.98 2.84
C ALA A 172 13.49 9.95 2.73
N GLU A 173 14.14 9.94 1.56
CA GLU A 173 15.37 9.18 1.34
C GLU A 173 16.07 9.01 2.67
N LYS A 174 16.31 7.76 3.06
CA LYS A 174 17.23 7.43 4.16
C LYS A 174 18.65 7.86 3.74
N GLU A 175 18.83 9.12 3.32
CA GLU A 175 20.11 9.77 3.31
C GLU A 175 20.48 9.91 4.80
N PRO A 176 21.49 9.20 5.29
CA PRO A 176 22.00 9.46 6.62
C PRO A 176 22.40 10.94 6.66
N VAL A 177 21.88 11.68 7.64
CA VAL A 177 22.31 13.05 7.92
C VAL A 177 23.84 13.03 8.02
N LYS A 178 24.53 13.52 6.99
CA LYS A 178 25.98 13.64 6.99
C LYS A 178 26.33 14.77 7.95
N VAL A 179 26.53 14.42 9.22
CA VAL A 179 27.12 15.32 10.20
C VAL A 179 28.57 15.52 9.76
N LYS A 180 28.84 16.68 9.15
CA LYS A 180 30.20 17.16 8.94
C LYS A 180 30.69 17.75 10.27
N PHE A 181 31.75 17.17 10.83
CA PHE A 181 32.59 17.86 11.79
C PHE A 181 33.50 18.85 11.05
#